data_AF-A0A2W0EKG1-F1
#
_entry.id   AF-A0A2W0EKG1-F1
#
_cell.length_a   1.000
_cell.length_b   1.000
_cell.length_c   1.000
_cell.angle_alpha   90.00
_cell.angle_beta   90.00
_cell.angle_gamma   90.00
#
_symmetry.space_group_name_H-M   'P 1'
#
loop_
_entity.id
_entity.type
_entity.pdbx_description
1 polymer ?
#
loop_
_entity_poly.entity_id
_entity_poly.type
_entity_poly.pdbx_seq_one_letter_code
_entity_poly.pdbx_strand_id
1 'polypeptide(L)'
;MRNLWPLLMAGSIGAMGVQAASADDYQLLVGSYTAGQSQGIYRLAFDSGTGQIDASPLQVIKSENPSWLTLSKDQRHLFVVNENGPGQADPVGRVSSFSIDPKTHALSLISQLQSLGNEPTHSSLSADGSHLFVSNYSVAEDPGGTLAVVPVAADGKLKPVVQMSSHPASRVNPERQASAHVHSTIPSPDGRYVFSNDLGADKVFAYRFDPKANPELPLTPATPAFVQLPPGSGPRHLLFSADGKH
;
A
#
# COMPACT_ATOMS: atom_id res chain seq x y z
N MET A 1 -11.36 -53.35 -70.16
CA MET A 1 -11.67 -52.03 -69.56
C MET A 1 -11.12 -52.04 -68.14
N ARG A 2 -10.22 -51.11 -67.81
CA ARG A 2 -9.41 -51.11 -66.57
C ARG A 2 -10.22 -50.60 -65.38
N ASN A 3 -10.33 -51.42 -64.34
CA ASN A 3 -10.83 -51.00 -63.03
C ASN A 3 -9.75 -50.18 -62.31
N LEU A 4 -10.04 -48.92 -62.00
CA LEU A 4 -9.25 -48.06 -61.13
C LEU A 4 -10.10 -47.76 -59.90
N TRP A 5 -9.72 -48.30 -58.74
CA TRP A 5 -10.23 -47.85 -57.45
C TRP A 5 -9.46 -46.60 -57.03
N PRO A 6 -10.11 -45.48 -56.71
CA PRO A 6 -9.46 -44.37 -56.02
C PRO A 6 -9.42 -44.72 -54.53
N LEU A 7 -8.25 -45.12 -54.02
CA LEU A 7 -7.99 -45.16 -52.59
C LEU A 7 -7.72 -43.74 -52.10
N LEU A 8 -8.57 -43.22 -51.22
CA LEU A 8 -8.33 -42.00 -50.44
C LEU A 8 -7.82 -42.41 -49.07
N MET A 9 -6.56 -42.05 -48.76
CA MET A 9 -6.00 -42.10 -47.41
C MET A 9 -6.25 -40.74 -46.73
N ALA A 10 -7.00 -40.74 -45.63
CA ALA A 10 -7.09 -39.60 -44.72
C ALA A 10 -6.14 -39.85 -43.56
N GLY A 11 -5.01 -39.12 -43.53
CA GLY A 11 -4.13 -39.07 -42.37
C GLY A 11 -4.60 -37.98 -41.42
N SER A 12 -5.00 -38.36 -40.20
CA SER A 12 -5.21 -37.40 -39.13
C SER A 12 -3.85 -36.92 -38.61
N ILE A 13 -3.46 -35.70 -38.97
CA ILE A 13 -2.40 -35.00 -38.25
C ILE A 13 -3.04 -34.51 -36.95
N GLY A 14 -2.84 -35.27 -35.87
CA GLY A 14 -3.13 -34.78 -34.53
C GLY A 14 -2.18 -33.63 -34.23
N ALA A 15 -2.65 -32.39 -34.42
CA ALA A 15 -1.98 -31.24 -33.84
C ALA A 15 -2.11 -31.38 -32.32
N MET A 16 -1.05 -31.80 -31.65
CA MET A 16 -0.91 -31.56 -30.22
C MET A 16 -0.77 -30.05 -30.07
N GLY A 17 -1.91 -29.38 -29.85
CA GLY A 17 -1.91 -27.99 -29.45
C GLY A 17 -1.03 -27.87 -28.20
N VAL A 18 0.00 -27.04 -28.27
CA VAL A 18 0.69 -26.59 -27.07
C VAL A 18 -0.38 -25.88 -26.25
N GLN A 19 -0.86 -26.54 -25.20
CA GLN A 19 -1.79 -25.93 -24.29
C GLN A 19 -1.00 -24.83 -23.59
N ALA A 20 -1.18 -23.59 -24.05
CA ALA A 20 -0.68 -22.43 -23.34
C ALA A 20 -1.13 -22.58 -21.89
N ALA A 21 -0.20 -22.38 -20.95
CA ALA A 21 -0.56 -22.28 -19.54
C ALA A 21 -1.74 -21.30 -19.44
N SER A 22 -2.77 -21.64 -18.65
CA SER A 22 -3.89 -20.72 -18.43
C SER A 22 -3.31 -19.40 -17.98
N ALA A 23 -3.53 -18.33 -18.74
CA ALA A 23 -3.28 -16.99 -18.25
C ALA A 23 -4.14 -16.84 -16.99
N ASP A 24 -3.51 -16.55 -15.86
CA ASP A 24 -4.28 -16.20 -14.67
C ASP A 24 -4.88 -14.81 -14.93
N ASP A 25 -6.21 -14.70 -14.87
CA ASP A 25 -6.90 -13.42 -14.89
C ASP A 25 -6.64 -12.71 -13.55
N TYR A 26 -5.86 -11.65 -13.58
CA TYR A 26 -5.60 -10.83 -12.41
C TYR A 26 -6.54 -9.62 -12.38
N GLN A 27 -6.70 -9.04 -11.19
CA GLN A 27 -7.37 -7.75 -11.04
C GLN A 27 -6.38 -6.74 -10.47
N LEU A 28 -6.32 -5.57 -11.10
CA LEU A 28 -5.52 -4.45 -10.66
C LEU A 28 -6.37 -3.49 -9.83
N LEU A 29 -5.83 -3.07 -8.70
CA LEU A 29 -6.35 -1.97 -7.91
C LEU A 29 -5.48 -0.74 -8.15
N VAL A 30 -6.10 0.35 -8.61
CA VAL A 30 -5.39 1.59 -8.97
C VAL A 30 -5.94 2.72 -8.12
N GLY A 31 -5.05 3.31 -7.32
CA GLY A 31 -5.27 4.58 -6.62
C GLY A 31 -4.92 5.79 -7.47
N SER A 32 -5.33 6.96 -7.03
CA SER A 32 -5.14 8.20 -7.79
C SER A 32 -5.20 9.45 -6.93
N TYR A 33 -4.77 10.58 -7.50
CA TYR A 33 -5.21 11.89 -7.05
C TYR A 33 -6.48 12.31 -7.79
N THR A 34 -7.37 13.01 -7.11
CA THR A 34 -8.72 13.36 -7.58
C THR A 34 -8.92 14.86 -7.84
N ALA A 35 -7.83 15.64 -7.89
CA ALA A 35 -7.90 17.02 -8.37
C ALA A 35 -8.25 17.11 -9.88
N GLY A 36 -8.03 16.02 -10.63
CA GLY A 36 -8.37 15.90 -12.05
C GLY A 36 -9.70 15.18 -12.29
N GLN A 37 -9.78 14.41 -13.38
CA GLN A 37 -10.98 13.64 -13.76
C GLN A 37 -11.13 12.31 -13.01
N SER A 38 -10.15 11.95 -12.19
CA SER A 38 -10.18 10.70 -11.46
C SER A 38 -11.27 10.71 -10.39
N GLN A 39 -11.97 9.59 -10.25
CA GLN A 39 -13.02 9.42 -9.25
C GLN A 39 -12.50 8.82 -7.95
N GLY A 40 -11.29 8.25 -7.94
CA GLY A 40 -10.71 7.59 -6.78
C GLY A 40 -10.09 6.24 -7.14
N ILE A 41 -10.62 5.15 -6.58
CA ILE A 41 -10.05 3.81 -6.76
C ILE A 41 -10.71 3.11 -7.94
N TYR A 42 -9.91 2.46 -8.78
CA TYR A 42 -10.36 1.66 -9.91
C TYR A 42 -9.96 0.21 -9.72
N ARG A 43 -10.90 -0.69 -10.03
CA ARG A 43 -10.64 -2.12 -10.15
C ARG A 43 -10.73 -2.50 -11.63
N LEU A 44 -9.65 -3.02 -12.19
CA LEU A 44 -9.50 -3.28 -13.62
C LEU A 44 -9.15 -4.77 -13.83
N ALA A 45 -9.60 -5.34 -14.95
CA ALA A 45 -9.12 -6.65 -15.37
C ALA A 45 -7.71 -6.51 -16.00
N PHE A 46 -6.83 -7.45 -15.69
CA PHE A 46 -5.49 -7.53 -16.26
C PHE A 46 -5.22 -8.95 -16.76
N ASP A 47 -5.03 -9.06 -18.06
CA ASP A 47 -4.62 -10.29 -18.72
C ASP A 47 -3.10 -10.40 -18.63
N SER A 48 -2.62 -11.30 -17.78
CA SER A 48 -1.18 -11.54 -17.59
C SER A 48 -0.51 -12.23 -18.77
N GLY A 49 -1.28 -12.91 -19.64
CA GLY A 49 -0.77 -13.55 -20.84
C GLY A 49 -0.47 -12.56 -21.96
N THR A 50 -1.28 -11.51 -22.08
CA THR A 50 -1.10 -10.46 -23.11
C THR A 50 -0.52 -9.16 -22.58
N GLY A 51 -0.54 -8.95 -21.26
CA GLY A 51 -0.14 -7.70 -20.61
C GLY A 51 -1.17 -6.56 -20.78
N GLN A 52 -2.39 -6.87 -21.22
CA GLN A 52 -3.42 -5.86 -21.47
C GLN A 52 -4.24 -5.56 -20.21
N ILE A 53 -4.65 -4.29 -20.07
CA ILE A 53 -5.58 -3.82 -19.04
C ILE A 53 -6.87 -3.40 -19.74
N ASP A 54 -8.00 -3.91 -19.28
CA ASP A 54 -9.29 -3.52 -19.83
C ASP A 54 -9.58 -2.04 -19.59
N ALA A 55 -9.99 -1.33 -20.64
CA ALA A 55 -10.30 0.10 -20.56
C ALA A 55 -11.50 0.41 -19.67
N SER A 56 -12.43 -0.54 -19.53
CA SER A 56 -13.59 -0.40 -18.66
C SER A 56 -13.31 -1.02 -17.29
N PRO A 57 -13.40 -0.23 -16.20
CA PRO A 57 -13.20 -0.76 -14.86
C PRO A 57 -14.34 -1.72 -14.47
N LEU A 58 -13.97 -2.81 -13.80
CA LEU A 58 -14.88 -3.73 -13.13
C LEU A 58 -15.62 -3.07 -11.96
N GLN A 59 -14.99 -2.05 -11.35
CA GLN A 59 -15.58 -1.23 -10.29
C GLN A 59 -14.87 0.12 -10.19
N VAL A 60 -15.62 1.17 -9.86
CA VAL A 60 -15.08 2.48 -9.50
C VAL A 60 -15.59 2.83 -8.10
N ILE A 61 -14.67 3.14 -7.19
CA ILE A 61 -14.98 3.62 -5.84
C ILE A 61 -14.68 5.11 -5.78
N LYS A 62 -15.71 5.90 -5.52
CA LYS A 62 -15.55 7.34 -5.28
C LYS A 62 -14.82 7.55 -3.96
N SER A 63 -13.63 8.15 -4.02
CA SER A 63 -12.79 8.41 -2.87
C SER A 63 -11.82 9.53 -3.20
N GLU A 64 -11.54 10.43 -2.26
CA GLU A 64 -10.64 11.55 -2.49
C GLU A 64 -9.19 11.15 -2.28
N ASN A 65 -8.33 11.46 -3.26
CA ASN A 65 -6.89 11.23 -3.24
C ASN A 65 -6.45 9.86 -2.64
N PRO A 66 -7.02 8.70 -3.05
CA PRO A 66 -6.59 7.40 -2.58
C PRO A 66 -5.20 7.03 -3.15
N SER A 67 -4.14 7.66 -2.67
CA SER A 67 -2.81 7.61 -3.30
C SER A 67 -2.01 6.34 -2.98
N TRP A 68 -2.33 5.64 -1.88
CA TRP A 68 -1.68 4.39 -1.48
C TRP A 68 -2.68 3.33 -1.03
N LEU A 69 -2.43 2.10 -1.46
CA LEU A 69 -3.26 0.93 -1.23
C LEU A 69 -2.44 -0.16 -0.54
N THR A 70 -2.98 -0.73 0.53
CA THR A 70 -2.36 -1.80 1.31
C THR A 70 -3.33 -2.96 1.42
N LEU A 71 -2.98 -4.10 0.84
CA LEU A 71 -3.79 -5.31 0.89
C LEU A 71 -3.45 -6.13 2.14
N SER A 72 -4.46 -6.70 2.80
CA SER A 72 -4.22 -7.70 3.84
C SER A 72 -3.62 -8.98 3.24
N LYS A 73 -2.84 -9.71 4.03
CA LYS A 73 -2.17 -10.95 3.56
C LYS A 73 -3.15 -12.01 3.06
N ASP A 74 -4.33 -12.08 3.66
CA ASP A 74 -5.43 -12.98 3.28
C ASP A 74 -6.30 -12.43 2.13
N GLN A 75 -5.98 -11.23 1.62
CA GLN A 75 -6.69 -10.52 0.56
C GLN A 75 -8.19 -10.31 0.84
N ARG A 76 -8.57 -10.23 2.12
CA ARG A 76 -9.94 -9.96 2.55
C ARG A 76 -10.23 -8.49 2.79
N HIS A 77 -9.19 -7.69 3.00
CA HIS A 77 -9.30 -6.28 3.34
C HIS A 77 -8.32 -5.44 2.52
N LEU A 78 -8.78 -4.26 2.12
CA LEU A 78 -7.97 -3.22 1.50
C LEU A 78 -7.95 -2.01 2.42
N PHE A 79 -6.76 -1.51 2.74
CA PHE A 79 -6.55 -0.26 3.46
C PHE A 79 -6.06 0.80 2.49
N VAL A 80 -6.58 2.00 2.61
CA VAL A 80 -6.33 3.08 1.64
C VAL A 80 -6.04 4.35 2.42
N VAL A 81 -4.91 4.99 2.13
CA VAL A 81 -4.67 6.35 2.62
C VAL A 81 -5.33 7.33 1.67
N ASN A 82 -5.93 8.38 2.23
CA ASN A 82 -6.51 9.49 1.49
C ASN A 82 -5.62 10.71 1.75
N GLU A 83 -4.80 11.06 0.76
CA GLU A 83 -3.68 12.01 0.86
C GLU A 83 -4.14 13.47 0.80
N ASN A 84 -5.02 13.79 1.73
CA ASN A 84 -5.62 15.09 1.91
C ASN A 84 -4.82 15.90 2.93
N GLY A 85 -4.81 17.23 2.76
CA GLY A 85 -4.02 18.14 3.58
C GLY A 85 -4.31 19.62 3.29
N PRO A 86 -3.67 20.54 4.01
CA PRO A 86 -3.90 21.98 3.87
C PRO A 86 -3.86 22.46 2.41
N GLY A 87 -4.87 23.25 2.02
CA GLY A 87 -4.99 23.79 0.66
C GLY A 87 -5.79 22.91 -0.32
N GLN A 88 -6.22 21.71 0.09
CA GLN A 88 -7.13 20.87 -0.68
C GLN A 88 -8.60 21.07 -0.27
N ALA A 89 -9.54 20.55 -1.07
CA ALA A 89 -10.99 20.71 -0.84
C ALA A 89 -11.45 20.06 0.48
N ASP A 90 -11.07 18.80 0.72
CA ASP A 90 -11.02 18.22 2.07
C ASP A 90 -9.57 18.32 2.56
N PRO A 91 -9.29 19.12 3.60
CA PRO A 91 -7.93 19.29 4.09
C PRO A 91 -7.49 18.20 5.08
N VAL A 92 -8.32 17.19 5.34
CA VAL A 92 -8.04 16.21 6.41
C VAL A 92 -7.53 14.91 5.83
N GLY A 93 -6.30 14.54 6.18
CA GLY A 93 -5.72 13.23 5.87
C GLY A 93 -6.50 12.08 6.53
N ARG A 94 -6.92 11.07 5.74
CA ARG A 94 -7.71 9.93 6.24
C ARG A 94 -7.09 8.59 5.90
N VAL A 95 -7.60 7.58 6.57
CA VAL A 95 -7.41 6.18 6.19
C VAL A 95 -8.76 5.50 6.14
N SER A 96 -8.98 4.76 5.05
CA SER A 96 -10.18 3.97 4.78
C SER A 96 -9.84 2.48 4.79
N SER A 97 -10.83 1.66 5.11
CA SER A 97 -10.77 0.20 5.09
C SER A 97 -11.96 -0.34 4.29
N PHE A 98 -11.71 -1.32 3.44
CA PHE A 98 -12.71 -1.96 2.60
C PHE A 98 -12.66 -3.47 2.77
N SER A 99 -13.80 -4.14 2.72
CA SER A 99 -13.88 -5.58 2.55
C SER A 99 -13.76 -5.92 1.07
N ILE A 100 -13.20 -7.10 0.81
CA ILE A 100 -13.08 -7.68 -0.53
C ILE A 100 -13.95 -8.93 -0.57
N ASP A 101 -14.96 -8.93 -1.43
CA ASP A 101 -15.80 -10.10 -1.62
C ASP A 101 -14.97 -11.25 -2.24
N PRO A 102 -14.92 -12.45 -1.64
CA PRO A 102 -14.02 -13.50 -2.08
C PRO A 102 -14.41 -14.16 -3.41
N LYS A 103 -15.60 -13.88 -3.94
CA LYS A 103 -16.06 -14.45 -5.23
C LYS A 103 -15.93 -13.44 -6.36
N THR A 104 -16.33 -12.22 -6.09
CA THR A 104 -16.45 -11.15 -7.08
C THR A 104 -15.30 -10.16 -7.00
N HIS A 105 -14.54 -10.13 -5.91
CA HIS A 105 -13.52 -9.14 -5.54
C HIS A 105 -14.03 -7.69 -5.45
N ALA A 106 -15.36 -7.51 -5.35
CA ALA A 106 -15.94 -6.19 -5.16
C ALA A 106 -15.50 -5.60 -3.82
N LEU A 107 -15.09 -4.33 -3.86
CA LEU A 107 -14.73 -3.55 -2.68
C LEU A 107 -15.97 -2.94 -2.03
N SER A 108 -16.09 -3.03 -0.71
CA SER A 108 -17.14 -2.36 0.07
C SER A 108 -16.54 -1.66 1.28
N LEU A 109 -16.86 -0.38 1.49
CA LEU A 109 -16.31 0.40 2.60
C LEU A 109 -16.74 -0.20 3.95
N ILE A 110 -15.79 -0.42 4.85
CA ILE A 110 -16.02 -0.85 6.24
C ILE A 110 -16.01 0.37 7.16
N SER A 111 -14.91 1.11 7.15
CA SER A 111 -14.72 2.28 8.01
C SER A 111 -13.71 3.26 7.43
N GLN A 112 -13.79 4.51 7.89
CA GLN A 112 -12.82 5.56 7.60
C GLN A 112 -12.58 6.38 8.88
N LEU A 113 -11.34 6.79 9.11
CA LEU A 113 -10.98 7.69 10.21
C LEU A 113 -9.92 8.71 9.79
N GLN A 114 -9.74 9.75 10.62
CA GLN A 114 -8.67 10.71 10.43
C GLN A 114 -7.33 10.08 10.81
N SER A 115 -6.33 10.24 9.96
CA SER A 115 -4.95 9.79 10.25
C SER A 115 -4.28 10.57 11.39
N LEU A 116 -4.90 11.69 11.80
CA LEU A 116 -4.40 12.70 12.75
C LEU A 116 -3.11 13.41 12.31
N GLY A 117 -2.65 13.18 11.08
CA GLY A 117 -1.65 13.99 10.39
C GLY A 117 -2.16 14.48 9.04
N ASN A 118 -1.29 15.16 8.29
CA ASN A 118 -1.58 15.69 6.96
C ASN A 118 -0.92 14.84 5.89
N GLU A 119 -1.58 14.73 4.73
CA GLU A 119 -1.10 14.02 3.54
C GLU A 119 -0.51 12.64 3.86
N PRO A 120 -1.32 11.67 4.32
CA PRO A 120 -0.86 10.29 4.47
C PRO A 120 -0.48 9.73 3.09
N THR A 121 0.81 9.45 2.90
CA THR A 121 1.39 9.03 1.60
C THR A 121 1.62 7.53 1.50
N HIS A 122 1.61 6.82 2.63
CA HIS A 122 1.91 5.39 2.67
C HIS A 122 1.25 4.73 3.88
N SER A 123 0.89 3.46 3.72
CA SER A 123 0.57 2.60 4.86
C SER A 123 1.13 1.19 4.72
N SER A 124 1.29 0.48 5.83
CA SER A 124 1.61 -0.95 5.85
C SER A 124 0.97 -1.63 7.05
N LEU A 125 0.74 -2.94 6.95
CA LEU A 125 0.21 -3.74 8.05
C LEU A 125 1.34 -4.40 8.82
N SER A 126 1.21 -4.47 10.13
CA SER A 126 1.94 -5.41 10.99
C SER A 126 1.83 -6.86 10.48
N ALA A 127 2.81 -7.69 10.84
CA ALA A 127 2.92 -9.06 10.32
C ALA A 127 1.68 -9.94 10.59
N ASP A 128 0.96 -9.68 11.68
CA ASP A 128 -0.30 -10.37 12.04
C ASP A 128 -1.56 -9.63 11.56
N GLY A 129 -1.41 -8.48 10.89
CA GLY A 129 -2.50 -7.65 10.38
C GLY A 129 -3.28 -6.88 11.45
N SER A 130 -2.87 -6.91 12.72
CA SER A 130 -3.61 -6.33 13.84
C SER A 130 -3.47 -4.82 13.97
N HIS A 131 -2.48 -4.23 13.30
CA HIS A 131 -2.17 -2.80 13.29
C HIS A 131 -1.78 -2.36 11.89
N LEU A 132 -2.21 -1.14 11.53
CA LEU A 132 -1.81 -0.41 10.34
C LEU A 132 -0.90 0.76 10.77
N PHE A 133 0.24 0.88 10.11
CA PHE A 133 1.17 1.99 10.25
C PHE A 133 0.93 2.98 9.12
N VAL A 134 0.68 4.25 9.44
CA VAL A 134 0.34 5.30 8.47
C VAL A 134 1.43 6.34 8.49
N SER A 135 1.97 6.66 7.32
CA SER A 135 3.03 7.66 7.13
C SER A 135 2.41 8.95 6.61
N ASN A 136 2.32 9.95 7.48
CA ASN A 136 1.84 11.29 7.17
C ASN A 136 3.03 12.16 6.74
N TYR A 137 3.00 12.64 5.50
CA TYR A 137 4.10 13.39 4.93
C TYR A 137 4.17 14.83 5.45
N SER A 138 3.03 15.54 5.47
CA SER A 138 2.90 16.98 5.77
C SER A 138 3.83 17.88 4.95
N VAL A 139 3.30 18.66 4.01
CA VAL A 139 4.06 19.73 3.34
C VAL A 139 4.28 20.95 4.25
N ALA A 140 3.52 21.08 5.33
CA ALA A 140 3.68 22.13 6.33
C ALA A 140 4.79 21.81 7.33
N GLU A 141 5.55 22.83 7.74
CA GLU A 141 6.66 22.67 8.70
C GLU A 141 6.20 22.31 10.13
N ASP A 142 5.01 22.75 10.51
CA ASP A 142 4.41 22.55 11.83
C ASP A 142 2.93 22.20 11.64
N PRO A 143 2.47 20.99 12.03
CA PRO A 143 3.17 19.99 12.87
C PRO A 143 4.20 19.09 12.18
N GLY A 144 4.46 19.26 10.87
CA GLY A 144 5.37 18.38 10.13
C GLY A 144 4.83 16.95 9.98
N GLY A 145 5.66 16.09 9.38
CA GLY A 145 5.34 14.69 9.11
C GLY A 145 5.29 13.84 10.38
N THR A 146 4.46 12.80 10.35
CA THR A 146 4.23 11.90 11.49
C THR A 146 4.01 10.45 11.06
N LEU A 147 4.35 9.53 11.95
CA LEU A 147 3.93 8.13 11.92
C LEU A 147 2.71 7.97 12.86
N ALA A 148 1.60 7.47 12.35
CA ALA A 148 0.43 7.07 13.14
C ALA A 148 0.31 5.53 13.24
N VAL A 149 -0.10 5.04 14.40
CA VAL A 149 -0.39 3.62 14.65
C VAL A 149 -1.88 3.42 14.86
N VAL A 150 -2.50 2.59 14.03
CA VAL A 150 -3.94 2.37 13.98
C VAL A 150 -4.24 0.89 14.22
N PRO A 151 -4.85 0.50 15.35
CA PRO A 151 -5.25 -0.88 15.54
C PRO A 151 -6.38 -1.26 14.56
N VAL A 152 -6.38 -2.52 14.13
CA VAL A 152 -7.31 -3.09 13.16
C VAL A 152 -8.05 -4.24 13.82
N ALA A 153 -9.38 -4.22 13.75
CA ALA A 153 -10.22 -5.31 14.23
C ALA A 153 -10.21 -6.49 13.25
N ALA A 154 -10.62 -7.67 13.71
CA ALA A 154 -10.62 -8.89 12.90
C ALA A 154 -11.54 -8.81 11.65
N ASP A 155 -12.54 -7.94 11.67
CA ASP A 155 -13.43 -7.64 10.55
C ASP A 155 -12.89 -6.54 9.61
N GLY A 156 -11.62 -6.13 9.79
CA GLY A 156 -10.97 -5.08 9.02
C GLY A 156 -11.30 -3.66 9.47
N LYS A 157 -12.14 -3.48 10.51
CA LYS A 157 -12.52 -2.14 11.00
C LYS A 157 -11.33 -1.45 11.65
N LEU A 158 -11.09 -0.20 11.27
CA LEU A 158 -10.08 0.67 11.87
C LEU A 158 -10.55 1.15 13.25
N LYS A 159 -9.67 1.05 14.25
CA LYS A 159 -9.87 1.63 15.59
C LYS A 159 -9.16 2.99 15.70
N PRO A 160 -9.49 3.83 16.69
CA PRO A 160 -8.82 5.13 16.87
C PRO A 160 -7.29 4.99 16.89
N VAL A 161 -6.60 6.01 16.37
CA VAL A 161 -5.14 6.12 16.43
C VAL A 161 -4.70 6.06 17.90
N VAL A 162 -3.79 5.14 18.21
CA VAL A 162 -3.29 4.96 19.59
C VAL A 162 -1.96 5.67 19.82
N GLN A 163 -1.16 5.87 18.77
CA GLN A 163 0.15 6.50 18.89
C GLN A 163 0.47 7.34 17.66
N MET A 164 1.07 8.52 17.92
CA MET A 164 1.66 9.40 16.93
C MET A 164 3.15 9.59 17.25
N SER A 165 4.00 9.70 16.25
CA SER A 165 5.42 9.99 16.41
C SER A 165 5.89 10.93 15.31
N SER A 166 6.69 11.93 15.66
CA SER A 166 7.38 12.82 14.72
C SER A 166 8.88 12.77 14.97
N HIS A 167 9.66 13.32 14.06
CA HIS A 167 11.11 13.23 14.07
C HIS A 167 11.79 14.59 13.95
N PRO A 168 13.01 14.75 14.47
CA PRO A 168 13.80 15.94 14.23
C PRO A 168 14.25 16.04 12.77
N ALA A 169 13.95 17.16 12.11
CA ALA A 169 14.36 17.46 10.75
C ALA A 169 15.89 17.60 10.61
N SER A 170 16.43 17.29 9.43
CA SER A 170 17.85 17.47 9.11
C SER A 170 18.18 18.93 8.78
N ARG A 171 17.22 19.67 8.22
CA ARG A 171 17.38 21.06 7.72
C ARG A 171 18.48 21.21 6.67
N VAL A 172 18.92 20.11 6.05
CA VAL A 172 19.97 20.12 5.03
C VAL A 172 19.44 20.74 3.73
N ASN A 173 18.26 20.30 3.28
CA ASN A 173 17.53 20.93 2.20
C ASN A 173 16.44 21.85 2.78
N PRO A 174 16.55 23.19 2.64
CA PRO A 174 15.59 24.12 3.23
C PRO A 174 14.18 24.03 2.62
N GLU A 175 14.03 23.53 1.40
CA GLU A 175 12.72 23.41 0.74
C GLU A 175 12.02 22.08 1.05
N ARG A 176 12.80 21.03 1.34
CA ARG A 176 12.29 19.65 1.40
C ARG A 176 12.51 18.98 2.74
N GLN A 177 13.26 19.60 3.65
CA GLN A 177 13.71 19.01 4.92
C GLN A 177 13.71 20.03 6.07
N ALA A 178 12.87 21.06 5.96
CA ALA A 178 12.66 22.04 7.02
C ALA A 178 11.97 21.43 8.26
N SER A 179 11.18 20.37 8.05
CA SER A 179 10.48 19.59 9.08
C SER A 179 10.58 18.08 8.81
N ALA A 180 9.98 17.26 9.66
CA ALA A 180 9.79 15.83 9.39
C ALA A 180 8.93 15.61 8.14
N HIS A 181 9.20 14.55 7.38
CA HIS A 181 8.38 14.11 6.26
C HIS A 181 8.38 12.58 6.19
N VAL A 182 7.59 11.93 7.06
CA VAL A 182 7.50 10.47 7.09
C VAL A 182 6.83 9.97 5.82
N HIS A 183 7.60 9.29 4.98
CA HIS A 183 7.16 8.92 3.62
C HIS A 183 6.81 7.44 3.50
N SER A 184 7.40 6.57 4.31
CA SER A 184 6.95 5.19 4.44
C SER A 184 7.32 4.61 5.78
N THR A 185 6.52 3.67 6.23
CA THR A 185 6.77 2.92 7.44
C THR A 185 6.43 1.47 7.19
N ILE A 186 7.36 0.55 7.46
CA ILE A 186 7.21 -0.87 7.18
C ILE A 186 7.63 -1.73 8.37
N PRO A 187 6.94 -2.85 8.67
CA PRO A 187 7.41 -3.80 9.67
C PRO A 187 8.61 -4.62 9.15
N SER A 188 9.43 -5.11 10.06
CA SER A 188 10.40 -6.15 9.77
C SER A 188 9.70 -7.48 9.41
N PRO A 189 10.34 -8.35 8.62
CA PRO A 189 9.78 -9.66 8.25
C PRO A 189 9.49 -10.57 9.46
N ASP A 190 10.24 -10.40 10.55
CA ASP A 190 10.03 -11.13 11.80
C ASP A 190 8.95 -10.51 12.72
N GLY A 191 8.37 -9.37 12.32
CA GLY A 191 7.31 -8.66 13.04
C GLY A 191 7.73 -7.99 14.34
N ARG A 192 9.02 -7.97 14.69
CA ARG A 192 9.50 -7.41 15.97
C ARG A 192 9.83 -5.92 15.91
N TYR A 193 10.09 -5.41 14.71
CA TYR A 193 10.51 -4.03 14.48
C TYR A 193 9.63 -3.34 13.44
N VAL A 194 9.64 -2.02 13.47
CA VAL A 194 9.02 -1.15 12.47
C VAL A 194 10.04 -0.07 12.09
N PHE A 195 10.21 0.13 10.79
CA PHE A 195 11.15 1.08 10.22
C PHE A 195 10.41 2.21 9.54
N SER A 196 10.69 3.45 9.95
CA SER A 196 10.05 4.66 9.43
C SER A 196 11.06 5.51 8.67
N ASN A 197 10.86 5.63 7.36
CA ASN A 197 11.66 6.46 6.48
C ASN A 197 11.15 7.90 6.59
N ASP A 198 11.99 8.77 7.15
CA ASP A 198 11.69 10.19 7.23
C ASP A 198 12.57 10.96 6.26
N LEU A 199 11.95 11.42 5.18
CA LEU A 199 12.60 12.21 4.14
C LEU A 199 13.19 13.51 4.72
N GLY A 200 12.44 14.14 5.64
CA GLY A 200 12.82 15.39 6.28
C GLY A 200 13.99 15.27 7.25
N ALA A 201 14.23 14.07 7.79
CA ALA A 201 15.25 13.82 8.79
C ALA A 201 16.56 13.21 8.26
N ASP A 202 16.61 12.79 6.99
CA ASP A 202 17.71 11.98 6.42
C ASP A 202 17.98 10.69 7.23
N LYS A 203 16.93 10.08 7.78
CA LYS A 203 17.04 8.93 8.68
C LYS A 203 16.00 7.86 8.38
N VAL A 204 16.40 6.62 8.67
CA VAL A 204 15.46 5.51 8.87
C VAL A 204 15.35 5.27 10.37
N PHE A 205 14.23 5.64 10.98
CA PHE A 205 13.97 5.39 12.40
C PHE A 205 13.57 3.93 12.61
N ALA A 206 14.02 3.33 13.70
CA ALA A 206 13.76 1.95 14.05
C ALA A 206 13.04 1.88 15.40
N TYR A 207 11.92 1.17 15.42
CA TYR A 207 11.09 0.96 16.60
C TYR A 207 10.98 -0.53 16.90
N ARG A 208 10.97 -0.90 18.17
CA ARG A 208 10.42 -2.18 18.62
C ARG A 208 8.90 -2.08 18.61
N PHE A 209 8.24 -3.12 18.10
CA PHE A 209 6.79 -3.23 18.08
C PHE A 209 6.33 -4.30 19.07
N ASP A 210 5.61 -3.87 20.11
CA ASP A 210 5.03 -4.75 21.12
C ASP A 210 3.67 -4.22 21.61
N PRO A 211 2.59 -4.45 20.84
CA PRO A 211 1.25 -3.98 21.20
C PRO A 211 0.66 -4.73 22.41
N LYS A 212 1.25 -5.86 22.83
CA LYS A 212 0.80 -6.59 24.02
C LYS A 212 1.37 -6.00 25.30
N ALA A 213 2.61 -5.53 25.25
CA ALA A 213 3.23 -4.83 26.38
C ALA A 213 2.57 -3.48 26.66
N ASN A 214 2.23 -2.71 25.62
CA ASN A 214 1.51 -1.44 25.76
C ASN A 214 0.61 -1.15 24.53
N PRO A 215 -0.71 -1.39 24.63
CA PRO A 215 -1.64 -1.13 23.53
C PRO A 215 -1.76 0.34 23.10
N GLU A 216 -1.50 1.29 24.02
CA GLU A 216 -1.57 2.72 23.76
C GLU A 216 -0.22 3.30 23.27
N LEU A 217 0.87 2.55 23.44
CA LEU A 217 2.21 2.93 22.95
C LEU A 217 2.95 1.70 22.39
N PRO A 218 2.44 1.09 21.31
CA PRO A 218 2.98 -0.15 20.77
C PRO A 218 4.39 -0.01 20.18
N LEU A 219 4.82 1.20 19.84
CA LEU A 219 6.16 1.48 19.31
C LEU A 219 7.04 2.14 20.36
N THR A 220 8.22 1.56 20.58
CA THR A 220 9.29 2.16 21.41
C THR A 220 10.59 2.24 20.59
N PRO A 221 11.45 3.25 20.78
CA PRO A 221 12.71 3.34 20.05
C PRO A 221 13.55 2.07 20.19
N ALA A 222 14.09 1.56 19.07
CA ALA A 222 15.02 0.44 19.08
C ALA A 222 16.43 0.88 19.54
N THR A 223 17.37 -0.05 19.60
CA THR A 223 18.78 0.23 19.85
C THR A 223 19.62 -0.41 18.74
N PRO A 224 20.22 0.38 17.82
CA PRO A 224 20.11 1.84 17.70
C PRO A 224 18.69 2.30 17.31
N ALA A 225 18.35 3.56 17.65
CA ALA A 225 17.02 4.11 17.40
C ALA A 225 16.80 4.57 15.93
N PHE A 226 17.87 4.73 15.17
CA PHE A 226 17.82 5.10 13.76
C PHE A 226 19.11 4.74 13.04
N VAL A 227 19.04 4.72 11.71
CA VAL A 227 20.18 4.73 10.80
C VAL A 227 20.25 6.12 10.15
N GLN A 228 21.40 6.78 10.27
CA GLN A 228 21.67 8.05 9.61
C GLN A 228 22.08 7.80 8.16
N LEU A 229 21.44 8.51 7.22
CA LEU A 229 21.81 8.50 5.81
C LEU A 229 22.67 9.73 5.45
N PRO A 230 23.36 9.73 4.31
CA PRO A 230 24.07 10.91 3.82
C PRO A 230 23.16 12.16 3.80
N PRO A 231 23.68 13.36 4.16
CA PRO A 231 22.88 14.59 4.15
C PRO A 231 22.19 14.84 2.80
N GLY A 232 20.88 15.15 2.83
CA GLY A 232 20.08 15.41 1.63
C GLY A 232 19.60 14.15 0.89
N SER A 233 19.77 12.96 1.47
CA SER A 233 19.29 11.70 0.88
C SER A 233 17.78 11.67 0.74
N GLY A 234 17.06 12.12 1.77
CA GLY A 234 15.61 12.11 1.80
C GLY A 234 14.98 10.72 1.56
N PRO A 235 15.17 9.74 2.47
CA PRO A 235 14.67 8.38 2.27
C PRO A 235 13.15 8.37 2.05
N ARG A 236 12.71 7.68 0.98
CA ARG A 236 11.30 7.59 0.60
C ARG A 236 10.69 6.25 0.98
N HIS A 237 11.02 5.20 0.24
CA HIS A 237 10.51 3.85 0.44
C HIS A 237 11.63 2.88 0.81
N LEU A 238 11.28 1.89 1.63
CA LEU A 238 12.13 0.76 2.00
C LEU A 238 11.35 -0.52 1.70
N LEU A 239 12.07 -1.58 1.34
CA LEU A 239 11.54 -2.92 1.16
C LEU A 239 12.55 -3.90 1.75
N PHE A 240 12.06 -5.03 2.25
CA PHE A 240 12.91 -6.17 2.60
C PHE A 240 12.95 -7.15 1.43
N SER A 241 14.12 -7.73 1.21
CA SER A 241 14.32 -8.94 0.44
C SER A 241 13.42 -10.07 0.94
N ALA A 242 13.09 -11.01 0.04
CA ALA A 242 12.16 -12.10 0.36
C ALA A 242 12.65 -13.03 1.48
N ASP A 243 13.97 -13.15 1.68
CA ASP A 243 14.56 -13.92 2.78
C ASP A 243 14.74 -13.10 4.07
N GLY A 244 14.44 -11.80 4.03
CA GLY A 244 14.49 -10.88 5.15
C GLY A 244 15.90 -10.52 5.62
N LYS A 245 16.94 -10.73 4.81
CA LYS A 245 18.33 -10.46 5.20
C LYS A 245 18.89 -9.12 4.69
N HIS A 246 18.15 -8.47 3.80
CA HIS A 246 18.45 -7.17 3.19
C HIS A 246 17.20 -6.31 3.15
#